data_AF-A0A850KHT8-F1
#
_entry.id   AF-A0A850KHT8-F1
#
_cell.length_a   1.000
_cell.length_b   1.000
_cell.length_c   1.000
_cell.angle_alpha   90.00
_cell.angle_beta   90.00
_cell.angle_gamma   90.00
#
_symmetry.space_group_name_H-M   'P 1'
#
loop_
_entity.id
_entity.type
_entity.pdbx_description
1 polymer ?
#
loop_
_entity_poly.entity_id
_entity_poly.type
_entity_poly.pdbx_seq_one_letter_code
_entity_poly.pdbx_strand_id
1 'polypeptide(L)' 'MSGWSCPNEVKGQCEHVPGHKCDPGMKGCVLFGKYRFANSDKNSPRRERERLEAMAQDSEDLMKKRS' A
#
# COMPACT_ATOMS: atom_id res chain seq x y z
N MET A 1 4.94 14.80 -18.02
CA MET A 1 4.57 13.81 -16.99
C MET A 1 4.33 14.57 -15.70
N SER A 2 3.09 14.68 -15.25
CA SER A 2 2.74 15.31 -13.98
C SER A 2 3.12 14.35 -12.85
N GLY A 3 4.34 14.48 -12.32
CA GLY A 3 4.76 13.74 -11.14
C GLY A 3 3.86 14.11 -9.97
N TRP A 4 3.41 13.11 -9.22
CA TRP A 4 2.73 13.33 -7.96
C TRP A 4 3.73 13.99 -6.98
N SER A 5 3.44 15.20 -6.51
CA SER A 5 4.19 15.87 -5.44
C SER A 5 3.51 15.59 -4.10
N CYS A 6 4.26 15.15 -3.10
CA CYS A 6 3.71 14.95 -1.77
C CYS A 6 3.52 16.31 -1.06
N PRO A 7 2.32 16.63 -0.54
CA PRO A 7 2.09 17.91 0.15
C PRO A 7 2.89 18.05 1.45
N ASN A 8 3.38 16.95 2.02
CA ASN A 8 4.20 16.93 3.24
C ASN A 8 5.70 16.81 2.91
N GLU A 9 6.09 16.98 1.65
CA GLU A 9 7.49 16.98 1.24
C GLU A 9 8.06 18.38 1.26
N VAL A 10 9.10 18.58 2.07
CA VAL A 10 9.88 19.83 2.09
C VAL A 10 11.35 19.48 1.94
N LYS A 11 11.99 20.01 0.88
CA LYS A 11 13.40 19.75 0.53
C LYS A 11 13.75 18.24 0.49
N GLY A 12 12.82 17.41 0.00
CA GLY A 12 12.99 15.96 -0.10
C GLY A 12 12.77 15.19 1.21
N GLN A 13 12.39 15.86 2.30
CA GLN A 13 12.10 15.24 3.60
C GLN A 13 10.60 15.22 3.87
N CYS A 14 10.14 14.20 4.60
CA CYS A 14 8.75 14.12 5.02
C CYS A 14 8.55 14.87 6.33
N GLU A 15 7.73 15.92 6.33
CA GLU A 15 7.36 16.63 7.58
C GLU A 15 6.45 15.79 8.48
N HIS A 16 5.74 14.81 7.91
CA HIS A 16 4.87 13.91 8.67
C HIS A 16 5.62 12.78 9.37
N VAL A 17 6.78 12.38 8.82
CA VAL A 17 7.63 11.31 9.37
C VAL A 17 9.05 11.87 9.54
N PRO A 18 9.35 12.49 10.69
CA PRO A 18 10.61 13.19 10.91
C PRO A 18 11.84 12.30 10.69
N GLY A 19 12.86 12.84 10.04
CA GLY A 19 14.13 12.14 9.79
C GLY A 19 14.12 11.18 8.61
N HIS A 20 13.03 11.09 7.86
CA HIS A 20 12.92 10.23 6.67
C HIS A 20 12.82 11.04 5.37
N LYS A 21 13.47 10.53 4.32
CA LYS A 21 13.25 11.02 2.95
C LYS A 21 11.78 10.79 2.58
N CYS A 22 11.15 11.78 1.93
CA CYS A 22 9.76 11.62 1.51
C CYS A 22 9.68 10.56 0.41
N ASP A 23 9.00 9.46 0.70
CA ASP A 23 8.77 8.37 -0.25
C ASP A 23 7.32 7.85 -0.12
N PRO A 24 6.48 7.95 -1.17
CA PRO A 24 5.12 7.45 -1.12
C PRO A 24 5.05 5.98 -0.76
N GLY A 25 4.21 5.67 0.22
CA GLY A 25 3.99 4.31 0.71
C GLY A 25 5.00 3.83 1.76
N MET A 26 5.95 4.66 2.20
CA MET A 26 6.81 4.30 3.35
C MET A 26 5.98 4.13 4.63
N LYS A 27 6.50 3.37 5.60
CA LYS A 27 5.86 3.22 6.91
C LYS A 27 5.65 4.58 7.57
N GLY A 28 4.42 4.86 8.02
CA GLY A 28 4.05 6.17 8.58
C GLY A 28 3.60 7.20 7.53
N CYS A 29 3.77 6.94 6.23
CA CYS A 29 3.17 7.76 5.18
C CYS A 29 1.63 7.70 5.27
N VAL A 30 0.96 8.82 4.97
CA VAL A 30 -0.51 8.91 4.93
C VAL A 30 -1.18 7.95 3.94
N LEU A 31 -0.41 7.42 2.98
CA LEU A 31 -0.85 6.44 1.98
C LEU A 31 -0.66 4.98 2.46
N PHE A 32 0.18 4.75 3.47
CA PHE A 32 0.50 3.41 3.96
C PHE A 32 -0.75 2.71 4.46
N GLY A 33 -1.04 1.53 3.92
CA GLY A 33 -2.22 0.73 4.29
C GLY A 33 -3.56 1.23 3.76
N LYS A 34 -3.60 2.34 3.01
CA LYS A 34 -4.78 2.81 2.24
C LYS A 34 -4.74 2.34 0.79
N TYR A 35 -3.54 2.29 0.22
CA TYR A 35 -3.30 1.85 -1.14
C TYR A 35 -2.36 0.65 -1.15
N ARG A 36 -2.45 -0.14 -2.23
CA ARG A 36 -1.46 -1.17 -2.53
C ARG A 36 -0.47 -0.63 -3.55
N PHE A 37 0.79 -0.70 -3.18
CA PHE A 37 1.92 -0.32 -4.02
C PHE A 37 2.43 -1.55 -4.79
N ALA A 38 3.02 -1.29 -5.96
CA ALA A 38 3.71 -2.33 -6.74
C ALA A 38 4.92 -2.90 -6.00
N ASN A 39 5.63 -2.05 -5.23
CA ASN A 39 6.65 -2.52 -4.29
C ASN A 39 5.97 -3.10 -3.03
N SER A 40 6.19 -4.38 -2.77
CA SER A 40 5.65 -5.11 -1.62
C SER A 40 6.10 -4.56 -0.27
N ASP A 41 7.31 -4.01 -0.18
CA ASP A 41 7.91 -3.55 1.08
C ASP A 41 7.18 -2.32 1.66
N LYS A 42 6.39 -1.65 0.82
CA LYS A 42 5.56 -0.49 1.15
C LYS A 42 4.12 -0.87 1.53
N ASN A 43 3.79 -2.15 1.47
CA ASN A 43 2.47 -2.64 1.80
C ASN A 43 2.42 -3.11 3.26
N SER A 44 1.28 -2.90 3.90
CA SER A 44 1.05 -3.42 5.25
C SER A 44 0.97 -4.96 5.20
N PRO A 45 1.80 -5.70 5.97
CA PRO A 45 1.78 -7.17 5.97
C PRO A 45 0.41 -7.74 6.33
N ARG A 46 -0.30 -7.07 7.25
CA ARG A 46 -1.65 -7.45 7.65
C ARG A 46 -2.64 -7.33 6.49
N ARG A 47 -2.63 -6.19 5.78
CA ARG A 47 -3.54 -5.93 4.64
C ARG A 47 -3.28 -6.90 3.49
N GLU A 48 -2.02 -7.27 3.25
CA GLU A 48 -1.68 -8.21 2.19
C GLU A 48 -2.16 -9.63 2.54
N ARG A 49 -2.04 -10.05 3.80
CA ARG A 49 -2.62 -11.33 4.24
C ARG A 49 -4.14 -11.36 4.07
N GLU A 50 -4.84 -10.34 4.55
CA GLU A 50 -6.31 -10.22 4.40
C GLU A 50 -6.73 -10.30 2.92
N ARG A 51 -5.95 -9.70 2.01
CA ARG A 51 -6.19 -9.77 0.56
C ARG A 51 -5.98 -11.19 0.02
N LEU A 52 -4.90 -11.86 0.40
CA LEU A 52 -4.60 -13.21 -0.08
C LEU A 52 -5.68 -14.20 0.37
N GLU A 53 -6.14 -14.08 1.61
CA GLU A 53 -7.25 -14.86 2.16
C GLU A 53 -8.54 -14.61 1.37
N ALA A 54 -8.90 -13.34 1.11
CA ALA A 54 -10.08 -13.00 0.30
C ALA A 54 -9.99 -13.54 -1.13
N MET A 55 -8.82 -13.46 -1.78
CA MET A 55 -8.61 -14.01 -3.12
C MET A 55 -8.74 -15.54 -3.15
N ALA A 56 -8.29 -16.23 -2.10
CA ALA A 56 -8.44 -17.67 -1.99
C ALA A 56 -9.91 -18.07 -1.84
N GLN A 57 -10.67 -17.35 -1.00
CA GLN A 57 -12.11 -17.55 -0.81
C GLN A 57 -12.89 -17.31 -2.10
N ASP A 58 -12.63 -16.20 -2.80
CA ASP A 58 -13.27 -15.88 -4.08
C ASP A 58 -13.02 -16.99 -5.14
N SER A 59 -11.81 -17.56 -5.16
CA SER A 59 -11.46 -18.68 -6.05
C SER A 59 -12.24 -19.95 -5.71
N GLU A 60 -12.34 -20.30 -4.43
CA GLU A 60 -13.09 -21.49 -3.96
C GLU A 60 -14.58 -21.37 -4.31
N ASP A 61 -15.17 -20.20 -4.04
CA ASP A 61 -16.56 -19.90 -4.38
C ASP A 61 -16.84 -19.99 -5.88
N LEU A 62 -15.89 -19.53 -6.70
CA LEU A 62 -15.99 -19.64 -8.15
C LEU A 62 -15.96 -21.10 -8.63
N MET A 63 -15.13 -21.95 -8.02
CA MET A 63 -15.07 -23.38 -8.34
C MET A 63 -16.36 -24.10 -7.97
N LYS A 64 -16.92 -23.80 -6.78
CA LYS A 64 -18.18 -24.38 -6.32
C LYS A 64 -19.38 -23.99 -7.20
N LYS A 65 -19.42 -22.76 -7.71
CA LYS A 65 -20.47 -22.31 -8.65
C LYS A 65 -20.42 -22.99 -10.02
N ARG A 66 -19.26 -23.53 -10.40
CA ARG A 66 -19.04 -24.22 -11.68
C ARG A 66 -19.28 -25.73 -11.61
N SER A 67 -19.48 -26.27 -10.41
CA SER A 67 -19.75 -27.68 -10.15
C SER A 67 -21.25 -27.91 -10.05
#